data_AF-A0A2N5AI12-F1
#
_entry.id   AF-A0A2N5AI12-F1
#
_cell.length_a   1.000
_cell.length_b   1.000
_cell.length_c   1.000
_cell.angle_alpha   90.00
_cell.angle_beta   90.00
_cell.angle_gamma   90.00
#
_symmetry.space_group_name_H-M   'P 1'
#
loop_
_entity.id
_entity.type
_entity.pdbx_description
1 polymer ?
#
loop_
_entity_poly.entity_id
_entity_poly.type
_entity_poly.pdbx_seq_one_letter_code
_entity_poly.pdbx_strand_id
1 'polypeptide(L)' 'AGYRTHHADLHLGGEDFAVYLQHIPGAFVSIGSASEYGLHHPAFNPDERLIAPAAHYFAQLAEQALQHI' A
#
# COMPACT_ATOMS: atom_id res chain seq x y z
N ALA A 1 -11.32 -5.33 11.73
CA ALA A 1 -11.43 -4.13 10.87
C ALA A 1 -10.28 -4.16 9.89
N GLY A 2 -10.48 -3.68 8.66
CA GLY A 2 -9.43 -3.72 7.63
C GLY A 2 -9.95 -3.27 6.27
N TYR A 3 -9.09 -3.34 5.27
CA TYR A 3 -9.43 -2.98 3.90
C TYR A 3 -10.25 -4.06 3.21
N ARG A 4 -11.16 -3.65 2.32
CA ARG A 4 -11.65 -4.54 1.26
C ARG A 4 -10.52 -4.70 0.26
N THR A 5 -10.07 -5.93 0.05
CA THR A 5 -8.94 -6.23 -0.84
C THR A 5 -9.42 -6.74 -2.18
N HIS A 6 -8.62 -6.48 -3.20
CA HIS A 6 -8.78 -6.99 -4.55
C HIS A 6 -7.42 -7.41 -5.08
N HIS A 7 -7.39 -8.36 -6.01
CA HIS A 7 -6.15 -8.68 -6.72
C HIS A 7 -5.71 -7.46 -7.53
N ALA A 8 -4.47 -7.03 -7.35
CA ALA A 8 -3.90 -5.97 -8.16
C ALA A 8 -3.60 -6.49 -9.57
N ASP A 9 -4.01 -5.74 -10.58
CA ASP A 9 -3.61 -5.98 -11.96
C ASP A 9 -2.10 -5.72 -12.14
N LEU A 10 -1.52 -6.31 -13.18
CA LEU A 10 -0.12 -6.06 -13.52
C LEU A 10 0.06 -4.60 -13.93
N HIS A 11 0.97 -3.90 -13.25
CA HIS A 11 1.38 -2.55 -13.58
C HIS A 11 2.71 -2.58 -14.34
N LEU A 12 2.85 -1.71 -15.34
CA LEU A 12 4.11 -1.56 -16.08
C LEU A 12 5.12 -0.64 -15.37
N GLY A 13 4.70 0.04 -14.31
CA GLY A 13 5.58 0.84 -13.47
C GLY A 13 6.50 -0.06 -12.65
N GLY A 14 7.80 0.26 -12.64
CA GLY A 14 8.76 -0.37 -11.72
C GLY A 14 8.68 0.25 -10.33
N GLU A 15 8.82 -0.58 -9.30
CA GLU A 15 8.87 -0.16 -7.89
C GLU A 15 10.13 -0.73 -7.24
N ASP A 16 10.97 0.12 -6.67
CA ASP A 16 12.27 -0.30 -6.14
C ASP A 16 12.16 -1.13 -4.85
N PHE A 17 10.98 -1.13 -4.21
CA PHE A 17 10.65 -2.06 -3.12
C PHE A 17 10.89 -3.54 -3.50
N ALA A 18 10.78 -3.87 -4.79
CA ALA A 18 11.09 -5.20 -5.30
C ALA A 18 12.53 -5.65 -5.00
N VAL A 19 13.48 -4.71 -4.85
CA VAL A 19 14.87 -5.03 -4.47
C VAL A 19 14.92 -5.63 -3.06
N TYR A 20 14.11 -5.16 -2.11
CA TYR A 20 14.04 -5.75 -0.77
C TYR A 20 13.46 -7.18 -0.83
N LEU A 21 12.44 -7.39 -1.66
CA LEU A 21 11.77 -8.69 -1.81
C LEU A 21 12.65 -9.78 -2.45
N GLN A 22 13.77 -9.41 -3.06
CA GLN A 22 14.78 -10.38 -3.51
C GLN A 22 15.60 -10.97 -2.35
N HIS A 23 15.66 -10.29 -1.21
CA HIS A 23 16.56 -10.63 -0.10
C HIS A 23 15.82 -11.21 1.11
N ILE A 24 14.60 -10.74 1.37
CA ILE A 24 13.79 -11.18 2.50
C ILE A 24 12.32 -11.37 2.09
N PRO A 25 11.59 -12.32 2.71
CA PRO A 25 10.16 -12.42 2.54
C PRO A 25 9.49 -11.10 2.92
N GLY A 26 8.57 -10.64 2.07
CA GLY A 26 7.81 -9.42 2.30
C GLY A 26 6.60 -9.34 1.39
N ALA A 27 5.78 -8.31 1.62
CA ALA A 27 4.59 -8.04 0.83
C ALA A 27 4.50 -6.55 0.53
N PHE A 28 4.09 -6.21 -0.69
CA PHE A 28 3.74 -4.86 -1.10
C PHE A 28 2.24 -4.80 -1.39
N VAL A 29 1.57 -3.76 -0.90
CA VAL A 29 0.14 -3.56 -1.12
C VAL A 29 -0.13 -2.11 -1.52
N SER A 30 -1.03 -1.91 -2.48
CA SER A 30 -1.52 -0.58 -2.83
C SER A 30 -2.73 -0.23 -1.99
N ILE A 31 -2.69 0.95 -1.35
CA ILE A 31 -3.87 1.54 -0.71
C ILE A 31 -4.50 2.53 -1.69
N GLY A 32 -5.78 2.37 -1.98
CA GLY A 32 -6.50 3.24 -2.91
C GLY A 32 -6.45 4.70 -2.44
N SER A 33 -6.17 5.63 -3.36
CA SER A 33 -6.06 7.06 -3.08
C SER A 33 -7.38 7.83 -3.23
N ALA A 34 -8.40 7.21 -3.82
CA ALA A 34 -9.67 7.84 -4.23
C ALA A 34 -9.50 9.09 -5.12
N SER A 35 -8.35 9.25 -5.78
CA SER A 35 -8.13 10.24 -6.83
C SER A 35 -8.72 9.73 -8.15
N GLU A 36 -9.36 10.62 -8.91
CA GLU A 36 -9.83 10.34 -10.28
C GLU A 36 -8.65 10.07 -11.23
N TYR A 37 -7.54 10.77 -11.00
CA TYR A 37 -6.33 10.64 -11.81
C TYR A 37 -5.31 9.74 -11.12
N GLY A 38 -4.54 8.99 -11.91
CA GLY A 38 -3.44 8.16 -11.43
C GLY A 38 -2.18 8.96 -11.10
N LEU A 39 -1.17 8.26 -10.59
CA LEU A 39 0.15 8.82 -10.30
C LEU A 39 0.75 9.51 -11.55
N HIS A 40 1.57 10.53 -11.33
CA HIS A 40 2.21 11.37 -12.36
C HIS A 40 1.28 12.27 -13.18
N HIS A 41 -0.04 12.18 -13.03
CA HIS A 41 -0.96 13.13 -13.66
C HIS A 41 -0.95 14.48 -12.89
N PRO A 42 -0.90 15.66 -13.56
CA PRO A 42 -0.89 16.96 -12.89
C PRO A 42 -2.10 17.25 -11.99
N ALA A 43 -3.23 16.60 -12.28
CA ALA A 43 -4.46 16.71 -11.47
C ALA A 43 -4.60 15.58 -10.43
N PHE A 44 -3.55 14.79 -10.18
CA PHE A 44 -3.54 13.81 -9.09
C PHE A 44 -3.85 14.50 -7.76
N ASN A 45 -4.90 14.06 -7.08
CA ASN A 45 -5.39 14.67 -5.85
C ASN A 45 -5.97 13.58 -4.92
N PRO A 46 -5.15 12.97 -4.06
CA PRO A 46 -5.59 11.89 -3.18
C PRO A 46 -6.50 12.40 -2.06
N ASP A 47 -7.44 11.57 -1.60
CA ASP A 47 -8.28 11.89 -0.46
C ASP A 47 -7.50 11.73 0.86
N GLU A 48 -7.15 12.85 1.49
CA GLU A 48 -6.38 12.87 2.73
C GLU A 48 -7.04 12.12 3.90
N ARG A 49 -8.37 11.92 3.85
CA ARG A 49 -9.09 11.12 4.86
C ARG A 49 -8.62 9.66 4.91
N LEU A 50 -7.92 9.19 3.86
CA LEU A 50 -7.41 7.83 3.76
C LEU A 50 -6.05 7.65 4.45
N ILE A 51 -5.33 8.73 4.76
CA ILE A 51 -4.01 8.67 5.41
C ILE A 51 -4.11 8.04 6.80
N ALA A 52 -5.02 8.54 7.64
CA ALA A 52 -5.16 8.04 9.01
C ALA A 52 -5.53 6.55 9.06
N PRO A 53 -6.55 6.04 8.32
CA PRO A 53 -6.83 4.61 8.25
C PRO A 53 -5.63 3.77 7.80
N ALA A 54 -4.84 4.25 6.82
CA ALA A 54 -3.66 3.53 6.33
C ALA A 54 -2.57 3.42 7.38
N ALA A 55 -2.29 4.53 8.10
CA ALA A 55 -1.34 4.54 9.20
C ALA A 55 -1.75 3.58 10.33
N HIS A 56 -3.03 3.58 10.71
CA HIS A 56 -3.55 2.65 11.72
C HIS A 56 -3.43 1.19 11.27
N TYR A 57 -3.72 0.90 10.00
CA TYR A 57 -3.55 -0.45 9.45
C TYR A 57 -2.10 -0.94 9.55
N PHE A 58 -1.12 -0.12 9.12
CA PHE A 58 0.29 -0.52 9.19
C PHE A 58 0.82 -0.62 10.62
N ALA A 59 0.34 0.22 11.55
CA ALA A 59 0.67 0.10 12.96
C ALA A 59 0.18 -1.24 13.55
N GLN A 60 -1.09 -1.59 13.30
CA GLN A 60 -1.66 -2.86 13.74
C GLN A 60 -0.96 -4.05 13.07
N LEU A 61 -0.67 -3.96 11.77
CA LEU A 61 0.04 -5.01 11.03
C LEU A 61 1.43 -5.26 11.63
N ALA A 62 2.17 -4.20 11.99
CA ALA A 62 3.48 -4.32 12.59
C ALA A 62 3.42 -5.02 13.96
N GLU A 63 2.49 -4.60 14.84
CA GLU A 63 2.28 -5.25 16.14
C GLU A 63 1.95 -6.74 15.98
N GLN A 64 1.03 -7.07 15.08
CA GLN A 64 0.63 -8.45 14.81
C GLN A 64 1.79 -9.27 14.21
N ALA A 65 2.56 -8.71 13.28
CA ALA A 65 3.70 -9.39 12.69
C ALA A 65 4.75 -9.75 13.75
N LEU A 66 5.05 -8.82 14.68
CA LEU A 66 6.01 -9.07 15.77
C LEU A 66 5.57 -10.17 16.74
N GLN A 67 4.26 -10.40 16.90
CA GLN A 67 3.73 -11.49 17.73
C GLN A 67 3.87 -12.88 17.10
N HIS A 68 4.14 -12.95 15.80
CA HIS A 68 4.24 -14.21 15.04
C HIS A 68 5.68 -14.51 14.59
N ILE A 69 6.67 -13.81 15.15
CA ILE A 69 8.10 -14.13 15.04
C ILE A 69 8.45 -15.12 16.14
#